data_AF-A0A937XS30-F1
#
_entry.id   AF-A0A937XS30-F1
#
_cell.length_a   1.000
_cell.length_b   1.000
_cell.length_c   1.000
_cell.angle_alpha   90.00
_cell.angle_beta   90.00
_cell.angle_gamma   90.00
#
_symmetry.space_group_name_H-M   'P 1'
#
loop_
_entity.id
_entity.type
_entity.pdbx_description
1 polymer ?
#
loop_
_entity_poly.entity_id
_entity_poly.type
_entity_poly.pdbx_seq_one_letter_code
_entity_poly.pdbx_strand_id
1 'polypeptide(L)' 'MPISVNAIHRYPIKGLSAEPLERVTLATGRCLPHDRRFALARASTVIDPVRPEWLPKTHFFMLMRDERLAELRTRF' A
#
# COMPACT_ATOMS: atom_id res chain seq x y z
N MET A 1 -7.72 15.49 28.84
CA MET A 1 -8.26 14.25 28.23
C MET A 1 -7.13 13.53 27.52
N PRO A 2 -6.94 12.22 27.72
CA PRO A 2 -5.91 11.46 27.00
C PRO A 2 -6.26 11.31 25.51
N ILE A 3 -5.26 11.38 24.64
CA ILE A 3 -5.39 11.05 23.22
C ILE A 3 -5.31 9.53 23.07
N SER A 4 -6.22 8.94 22.29
CA SER A 4 -6.24 7.50 22.00
C SER A 4 -6.27 7.25 20.50
N VAL A 5 -5.65 6.15 20.08
CA VAL A 5 -5.72 5.66 18.70
C VAL A 5 -7.01 4.84 18.56
N ASN A 6 -7.91 5.24 17.65
CA ASN A 6 -9.17 4.53 17.44
C ASN A 6 -9.01 3.26 16.58
N ALA A 7 -8.18 3.31 15.53
CA ALA A 7 -7.95 2.19 14.65
C ALA A 7 -6.58 2.27 13.98
N ILE A 8 -6.03 1.12 13.61
CA ILE A 8 -4.79 1.00 12.85
C ILE A 8 -5.10 0.26 11.56
N HIS A 9 -4.70 0.85 10.42
CA HIS A 9 -4.90 0.26 9.10
C HIS A 9 -3.58 0.21 8.35
N ARG A 10 -3.24 -0.98 7.84
CA ARG A 10 -2.10 -1.20 6.95
C ARG A 10 -2.59 -1.37 5.52
N TYR A 11 -1.80 -0.96 4.54
CA TYR A 11 -2.11 -1.12 3.12
C TYR A 11 -0.95 -1.86 2.43
N PRO A 12 -0.92 -3.20 2.48
CA PRO A 12 0.21 -3.97 1.97
C PRO A 12 0.47 -3.77 0.47
N ILE A 13 -0.61 -3.57 -0.30
CA ILE A 13 -0.54 -3.28 -1.73
C ILE A 13 -1.12 -1.90 -2.01
N LYS A 14 -0.39 -1.07 -2.75
CA LYS A 14 -0.83 0.26 -3.17
C LYS A 14 -2.18 0.20 -3.89
N GLY A 15 -3.16 0.95 -3.37
CA GLY A 15 -4.46 1.12 -4.01
C GLY A 15 -5.46 0.00 -3.75
N LEU A 16 -5.13 -1.01 -2.95
CA LEU A 16 -6.07 -2.06 -2.52
C LEU A 16 -6.61 -1.79 -1.11
N SER A 17 -7.51 -2.67 -0.65
CA SER A 17 -8.21 -2.52 0.62
C SER A 17 -7.25 -2.48 1.82
N ALA A 18 -7.67 -1.77 2.86
CA ALA A 18 -6.98 -1.75 4.15
C ALA A 18 -7.04 -3.12 4.84
N GLU A 19 -5.99 -3.42 5.58
CA GLU A 19 -5.94 -4.49 6.57
C GLU A 19 -6.01 -3.86 7.97
N PRO A 20 -7.09 -4.10 8.74
CA PRO A 20 -7.20 -3.60 10.11
C PRO A 20 -6.25 -4.37 11.03
N LEU A 21 -5.58 -3.66 11.94
CA LEU A 21 -4.69 -4.24 12.93
C LEU A 21 -5.14 -3.85 14.35
N GLU A 22 -5.17 -4.83 15.26
CA GLU A 22 -5.42 -4.56 16.68
C GLU A 22 -4.21 -3.91 17.36
N ARG A 23 -2.99 -4.33 16.96
CA ARG A 23 -1.73 -3.83 17.50
C ARG A 23 -0.63 -3.96 16.46
N VAL A 24 0.39 -3.11 16.55
CA VAL A 24 1.59 -3.20 15.72
C VAL A 24 2.80 -2.65 16.48
N THR A 25 3.94 -3.31 16.35
CA THR A 25 5.22 -2.82 16.89
C THR A 25 5.88 -1.89 15.89
N LEU A 26 6.27 -0.70 16.32
CA LEU A 26 6.95 0.29 15.50
C LEU A 26 8.45 0.34 15.81
N ALA A 27 9.24 0.70 14.82
CA ALA A 27 10.67 0.99 14.97
C ALA A 27 10.94 2.44 14.55
N THR A 28 11.82 3.13 15.28
CA THR A 28 12.18 4.52 15.01
C THR A 28 12.63 4.71 13.56
N GLY A 29 12.08 5.73 12.88
CA GLY A 29 12.41 6.05 11.50
C GLY A 29 11.86 5.07 10.45
N ARG A 30 10.97 4.14 10.84
CA ARG A 30 10.35 3.17 9.93
C ARG A 30 8.84 3.37 9.87
N CYS A 31 8.25 3.04 8.72
CA CYS A 31 6.81 2.93 8.56
C CYS A 31 6.26 1.70 9.29
N LEU A 32 4.92 1.54 9.28
CA LEU A 32 4.29 0.31 9.73
C LEU A 32 4.91 -0.90 9.00
N PRO A 33 5.26 -1.99 9.71
CA PRO A 33 5.76 -3.20 9.08
C PRO A 33 4.82 -3.70 7.96
N HIS A 34 5.39 -4.00 6.79
CA HIS A 34 4.68 -4.44 5.57
C HIS A 34 3.72 -3.43 4.94
N ASP A 35 3.73 -2.19 5.39
CA ASP A 35 2.93 -1.15 4.77
C ASP A 35 3.50 -0.74 3.41
N ARG A 36 2.66 -0.70 2.38
CA ARG A 36 3.02 -0.40 0.98
C ARG A 36 4.17 -1.29 0.46
N ARG A 37 4.18 -2.57 0.85
CA ARG A 37 5.19 -3.54 0.42
C ARG A 37 5.20 -3.76 -1.09
N PHE A 38 4.04 -3.67 -1.74
CA PHE A 38 3.90 -3.90 -3.17
C PHE A 38 3.11 -2.80 -3.88
N ALA A 39 3.32 -2.70 -5.18
CA ALA A 39 2.46 -1.99 -6.12
C ALA A 39 2.25 -2.86 -7.35
N LEU A 40 1.04 -2.81 -7.93
CA LEU A 40 0.73 -3.54 -9.16
C LEU A 40 1.07 -2.65 -10.35
N ALA A 41 2.15 -2.99 -11.06
CA ALA A 41 2.53 -2.32 -12.29
C ALA A 41 1.50 -2.60 -13.40
N ARG A 42 1.32 -1.65 -14.30
CA ARG A 42 0.48 -1.88 -15.49
C ARG A 42 1.26 -2.72 -16.51
N ALA A 43 0.55 -3.44 -17.37
CA ALA A 43 1.17 -4.27 -18.41
C ALA A 43 2.14 -3.50 -19.33
N SER A 44 1.89 -2.21 -19.58
CA SER A 44 2.77 -1.34 -20.38
C SER A 44 3.96 -0.78 -19.60
N THR A 45 4.08 -1.05 -18.31
CA THR A 45 5.17 -0.54 -17.47
C THR A 45 6.36 -1.46 -17.58
N VAL A 46 7.46 -0.94 -18.12
CA VAL A 46 8.74 -1.63 -18.17
C VAL A 46 9.51 -1.30 -16.91
N ILE A 47 9.88 -2.33 -16.14
CA ILE A 47 10.74 -2.22 -14.96
C ILE A 47 11.93 -3.13 -15.20
N ASP A 48 13.14 -2.56 -15.18
CA ASP A 48 14.36 -3.34 -15.16
C ASP A 48 14.47 -4.05 -13.79
N PRO A 49 14.42 -5.39 -13.73
CA PRO A 49 14.47 -6.11 -12.46
C PRO A 49 15.84 -6.04 -11.78
N VAL A 50 16.93 -5.79 -12.53
CA VAL A 50 18.28 -5.65 -11.97
C VAL A 50 18.62 -4.20 -11.62
N ARG A 51 17.94 -3.23 -12.22
CA ARG A 51 18.09 -1.80 -11.90
C ARG A 51 16.74 -1.08 -11.80
N PRO A 52 15.96 -1.33 -10.74
CA PRO A 52 14.67 -0.67 -10.57
C PRO A 52 14.86 0.82 -10.29
N GLU A 53 14.09 1.65 -10.98
CA GLU A 53 14.07 3.10 -10.81
C GLU A 53 12.72 3.58 -10.27
N TRP A 54 12.71 4.79 -9.71
CA TRP A 54 11.45 5.41 -9.31
C TRP A 54 10.60 5.71 -10.54
N LEU A 55 9.32 5.37 -10.48
CA LEU A 55 8.37 5.65 -11.55
C LEU A 55 7.18 6.46 -11.03
N PRO A 56 6.61 7.36 -11.87
CA PRO A 56 5.40 8.07 -11.53
C PRO A 56 4.23 7.14 -11.17
N LYS A 57 3.34 7.58 -10.27
CA LYS A 57 2.21 6.78 -9.78
C LYS A 57 1.29 6.22 -10.88
N THR A 58 1.25 6.85 -12.06
CA THR A 58 0.45 6.46 -13.23
C THR A 58 0.92 5.16 -13.90
N HIS A 59 2.13 4.70 -13.59
CA HIS A 59 2.65 3.39 -14.00
C HIS A 59 2.09 2.23 -13.18
N PHE A 60 1.33 2.52 -12.12
CA PHE A 60 0.75 1.51 -11.22
C PHE A 60 -0.77 1.64 -11.18
N PHE A 61 -1.43 0.56 -10.81
CA PHE A 61 -2.85 0.59 -10.48
C PHE A 61 -3.09 1.40 -9.19
N MET A 62 -4.09 2.28 -9.19
CA MET A 62 -4.44 3.11 -8.05
C MET A 62 -5.89 3.58 -8.08
N LEU A 63 -6.53 3.71 -6.91
CA LEU A 63 -7.94 4.13 -6.80
C LEU A 63 -8.28 5.48 -7.44
N MET A 64 -7.31 6.39 -7.56
CA MET A 64 -7.51 7.68 -8.24
C MET A 64 -7.83 7.52 -9.75
N ARG A 65 -7.51 6.37 -10.35
CA ARG A 65 -7.67 6.12 -11.78
C ARG A 65 -8.41 4.83 -12.11
N ASP A 66 -8.35 3.85 -11.21
CA ASP A 66 -8.87 2.51 -11.40
C ASP A 66 -9.90 2.23 -10.29
N GLU A 67 -11.09 2.81 -10.41
CA GLU A 67 -12.13 2.77 -9.37
C GLU A 67 -12.62 1.36 -9.04
N ARG A 68 -12.56 0.43 -10.02
CA ARG A 68 -12.90 -0.99 -9.83
C ARG A 68 -12.06 -1.69 -8.77
N LEU A 69 -10.89 -1.15 -8.41
CA LEU A 69 -10.11 -1.67 -7.28
C LEU A 69 -10.89 -1.57 -5.96
N ALA A 70 -11.82 -0.63 -5.83
CA ALA A 70 -12.65 -0.48 -4.63
C ALA A 70 -13.61 -1.66 -4.41
N GLU A 71 -13.91 -2.41 -5.46
CA GLU A 71 -14.75 -3.61 -5.38
C GLU A 71 -13.99 -4.82 -4.80
N LEU A 72 -12.65 -4.74 -4.75
CA LEU A 72 -11.80 -5.83 -4.27
C LEU A 72 -11.63 -5.78 -2.76
N ARG A 73 -11.90 -6.91 -2.10
CA ARG A 73 -11.51 -7.15 -0.71
C ARG A 73 -10.28 -8.03 -0.69
N THR A 74 -9.21 -7.55 -0.05
CA THR A 74 -7.93 -8.25 0.01
C THR A 74 -7.54 -8.58 1.44
N ARG A 75 -6.75 -9.65 1.61
CA ARG A 75 -6.11 -10.05 2.86
C ARG A 75 -4.64 -10.31 2.60
N PHE A 76 -3.79 -10.07 3.59
CA PHE A 76 -2.35 -10.20 3.50
C PHE A 76 -1.83 -11.23 4.51
#